data_AF-A0AAD6DTM6-F1
#
_entry.id   AF-A0AAD6DTM6-F1
#
_cell.length_a   1.000
_cell.length_b   1.000
_cell.length_c   1.000
_cell.angle_alpha   90.00
_cell.angle_beta   90.00
_cell.angle_gamma   90.00
#
_symmetry.space_group_name_H-M   'P 1'
#
loop_
_entity.id
_entity.type
_entity.pdbx_description
1 polymer ?
#
loop_
_entity_poly.entity_id
_entity_poly.type
_entity_poly.pdbx_seq_one_letter_code
_entity_poly.pdbx_strand_id
1 'polypeptide(L)'
;MATTADVLVNEFKSLELEETSKALFNPLLEHTPAIETSPPEETSKPLFNPFLEYTRALETMEPEETSKALNPFFEHVPAPGTLEELLKETIKHANIKRILPNDPIFTQAAKLRDKYGLPQQGFENFRRLLCGIVNFPCILFQNPKNDKLEFDKMVTETFTLDWLQVVLGDTGFKLDDIIIMELFPMLTDTWLENNHDKRLQALHDMFELTLACIHKFKLPVIVACQCFSPKDGGLYDSFWHAKLGDLRSSLNGAKNQTVSQFNYKQHIAHVVHGFHPAYGAYQNTEYRKNMMAILRSTFNSLFGSYAESRREYEATLLLLESRYSEFIRSSIETLHGKAIEFDQIHKQGLALDLFQGHDDSNILDSWNELKSTLDLVLNKLSPTAPRKLLL
;
A
#
# COMPACT_ATOMS: atom_id res chain seq x y z
N MET A 1 22.86 23.99 20.78
CA MET A 1 21.48 24.21 20.33
C MET A 1 21.58 24.61 18.87
N ALA A 2 21.24 23.71 17.95
CA ALA A 2 21.22 24.05 16.52
C ALA A 2 20.02 24.96 16.27
N THR A 3 20.22 26.03 15.49
CA THR A 3 19.14 26.97 15.20
C THR A 3 18.21 26.38 14.15
N THR A 4 16.96 26.83 14.11
CA THR A 4 15.92 26.35 13.18
C THR A 4 16.30 26.50 11.69
N ALA A 5 17.31 27.34 11.38
CA ALA A 5 17.90 27.48 10.05
C ALA A 5 18.85 26.32 9.68
N ASP A 6 19.57 25.74 10.65
CA ASP A 6 20.54 24.64 10.42
C ASP A 6 19.85 23.31 10.06
N VAL A 7 18.57 23.17 10.40
CA VAL A 7 17.76 21.98 10.09
C VAL A 7 17.26 22.00 8.65
N LEU A 8 16.88 23.17 8.14
CA LEU A 8 16.35 23.33 6.77
C LEU A 8 17.43 23.21 5.70
N VAL A 9 18.64 23.71 5.95
CA VAL A 9 19.76 23.61 4.97
C VAL A 9 20.27 22.17 4.82
N ASN A 10 20.15 21.34 5.86
CA ASN A 10 20.58 19.93 5.81
C ASN A 10 19.57 19.02 5.09
N GLU A 11 18.26 19.32 5.11
CA GLU A 11 17.26 18.55 4.36
C GLU A 11 17.32 18.80 2.84
N PHE A 12 17.79 19.97 2.40
CA PHE A 12 17.90 20.28 0.97
C PHE A 12 19.15 19.70 0.30
N LYS A 13 20.27 19.55 1.03
CA LYS A 13 21.50 18.93 0.48
C LYS A 13 21.36 17.43 0.20
N SER A 14 20.41 16.74 0.84
CA SER A 14 20.10 15.33 0.57
C SER A 14 19.36 15.09 -0.76
N LEU A 15 18.81 16.13 -1.39
CA LEU A 15 18.03 16.01 -2.63
C LEU A 15 18.86 16.17 -3.92
N GLU A 16 20.13 16.60 -3.84
CA GLU A 16 21.00 16.80 -5.01
C GLU A 16 21.95 15.62 -5.32
N LEU A 17 21.91 14.53 -4.54
CA LEU A 17 22.88 13.43 -4.65
C LEU A 17 22.41 12.21 -5.47
N GLU A 18 21.24 12.28 -6.12
CA GLU A 18 20.62 11.12 -6.79
C GLU A 18 20.69 11.13 -8.33
N GLU A 19 21.58 11.94 -8.92
CA GLU A 19 21.65 12.11 -10.39
C GLU A 19 22.97 11.70 -11.06
N THR A 20 23.66 10.67 -10.54
CA THR A 20 24.84 10.09 -11.22
C THR A 20 24.91 8.57 -11.11
N SER A 21 24.20 7.86 -11.98
CA SER A 21 24.58 6.50 -12.41
C SER A 21 23.81 6.09 -13.67
N LYS A 22 24.24 6.59 -14.83
CA LYS A 22 23.92 6.02 -16.14
C LYS A 22 25.22 5.64 -16.86
N ALA A 23 25.13 4.48 -17.51
CA ALA A 23 26.09 3.80 -18.38
C ALA A 23 27.11 2.89 -17.66
N LEU A 24 27.03 1.58 -17.90
CA LEU A 24 27.90 0.90 -18.87
C LEU A 24 27.56 -0.61 -19.02
N PHE A 25 27.42 -0.99 -20.29
CA PHE A 25 27.63 -2.31 -20.94
C PHE A 25 26.71 -3.54 -20.72
N ASN A 26 26.23 -4.01 -21.87
CA ASN A 26 25.75 -5.35 -22.23
C ASN A 26 26.68 -5.82 -23.39
N PRO A 27 26.64 -7.04 -23.97
CA PRO A 27 26.23 -8.37 -23.49
C PRO A 27 27.34 -9.43 -23.73
N LEU A 28 27.20 -10.67 -23.25
CA LEU A 28 27.69 -11.85 -23.98
C LEU A 28 27.03 -13.16 -23.51
N LEU A 29 26.92 -14.05 -24.50
CA LEU A 29 26.09 -15.23 -24.65
C LEU A 29 26.91 -16.52 -24.38
N GLU A 30 26.19 -17.65 -24.31
CA GLU A 30 26.64 -19.05 -24.46
C GLU A 30 27.21 -19.80 -23.23
N HIS A 31 26.46 -20.78 -22.69
CA HIS A 31 26.51 -22.19 -23.10
C HIS A 31 25.60 -23.07 -22.20
N THR A 32 24.74 -23.85 -22.83
CA THR A 32 24.01 -25.01 -22.27
C THR A 32 24.90 -26.26 -22.26
N PRO A 33 24.65 -27.22 -21.35
CA PRO A 33 24.42 -28.56 -21.86
C PRO A 33 23.21 -29.27 -21.23
N ALA A 34 22.68 -30.19 -22.03
CA ALA A 34 21.58 -31.10 -21.75
C ALA A 34 21.95 -32.17 -20.73
N ILE A 35 20.96 -32.63 -19.95
CA ILE A 35 21.00 -33.92 -19.26
C ILE A 35 19.69 -34.66 -19.55
N GLU A 36 19.89 -35.94 -19.90
CA GLU A 36 18.95 -36.91 -20.42
C GLU A 36 17.93 -37.41 -19.40
N THR A 37 16.79 -37.82 -19.94
CA THR A 37 15.64 -38.47 -19.32
C THR A 37 15.85 -39.97 -19.07
N SER A 38 15.35 -40.48 -17.96
CA SER A 38 14.91 -41.89 -17.80
C SER A 38 13.93 -42.04 -16.62
N PRO A 39 12.72 -42.64 -16.80
CA PRO A 39 11.84 -43.12 -15.72
C PRO A 39 11.64 -44.66 -15.80
N PRO A 40 10.79 -45.29 -14.94
CA PRO A 40 10.69 -45.22 -13.48
C PRO A 40 10.71 -46.65 -12.84
N GLU A 41 10.89 -46.78 -11.51
CA GLU A 41 10.63 -48.04 -10.79
C GLU A 41 9.59 -47.84 -9.67
N GLU A 42 8.49 -48.59 -9.79
CA GLU A 42 7.42 -48.75 -8.81
C GLU A 42 7.85 -49.69 -7.68
N THR A 43 7.68 -49.28 -6.42
CA THR A 43 7.45 -50.22 -5.32
C THR A 43 6.35 -49.70 -4.39
N SER A 44 5.29 -50.50 -4.28
CA SER A 44 4.08 -50.23 -3.51
C SER A 44 4.27 -50.60 -2.03
N LYS A 45 3.93 -49.65 -1.13
CA LYS A 45 3.68 -49.90 0.29
C LYS A 45 2.38 -49.22 0.71
N PRO A 46 1.60 -49.81 1.63
CA PRO A 46 0.27 -49.32 1.98
C PRO A 46 0.35 -47.97 2.69
N LEU A 47 -0.46 -47.02 2.20
CA LEU A 47 -0.55 -45.65 2.69
C LEU A 47 -1.20 -45.63 4.09
N PHE A 48 -0.42 -45.27 5.11
CA PHE A 48 -0.93 -44.93 6.43
C PHE A 48 -1.85 -43.70 6.27
N ASN A 49 -3.12 -43.82 6.66
CA ASN A 49 -4.11 -42.75 6.61
C ASN A 49 -4.23 -42.10 8.01
N PRO A 50 -3.54 -40.98 8.29
CA PRO A 50 -3.56 -40.31 9.59
C PRO A 50 -4.90 -39.61 9.91
N PHE A 51 -5.87 -39.61 8.97
CA PHE A 51 -7.14 -38.90 9.16
C PHE A 51 -8.23 -39.74 9.84
N LEU A 52 -7.98 -41.01 10.13
CA LEU A 52 -8.99 -41.88 10.75
C LEU A 52 -9.24 -41.58 12.24
N GLU A 53 -8.30 -40.90 12.92
CA GLU A 53 -8.47 -40.49 14.33
C GLU A 53 -9.12 -39.11 14.46
N TYR A 54 -9.00 -38.25 13.45
CA TYR A 54 -9.52 -36.88 13.49
C TYR A 54 -11.04 -36.83 13.25
N THR A 55 -11.57 -37.72 12.40
CA THR A 55 -13.02 -37.87 12.17
C THR A 55 -13.75 -38.36 13.42
N ARG A 56 -13.11 -39.20 14.24
CA ARG A 56 -13.70 -39.76 15.46
C ARG A 56 -13.82 -38.75 16.61
N ALA A 57 -13.00 -37.69 16.61
CA ALA A 57 -13.07 -36.61 17.61
C ALA A 57 -14.15 -35.56 17.29
N LEU A 58 -14.45 -35.35 16.00
CA LEU A 58 -15.47 -34.39 15.54
C LEU A 58 -16.90 -34.91 15.70
N GLU A 59 -17.10 -36.23 15.75
CA GLU A 59 -18.41 -36.85 15.98
C GLU A 59 -18.85 -36.81 17.46
N THR A 60 -17.98 -36.36 18.38
CA THR A 60 -18.24 -36.41 19.84
C THR A 60 -18.42 -35.06 20.55
N MET A 61 -18.43 -33.92 19.86
CA MET A 61 -18.63 -32.61 20.52
C MET A 61 -19.95 -31.95 20.11
N GLU A 62 -20.81 -31.74 21.11
CA GLU A 62 -22.09 -31.01 20.98
C GLU A 62 -21.85 -29.51 20.71
N PRO A 63 -22.55 -28.86 19.74
CA PRO A 63 -22.18 -27.53 19.23
C PRO A 63 -22.57 -26.32 20.10
N GLU A 64 -23.34 -26.49 21.19
CA GLU A 64 -24.07 -25.37 21.80
C GLU A 64 -23.36 -24.61 22.95
N GLU A 65 -22.27 -25.11 23.53
CA GLU A 65 -21.74 -24.49 24.77
C GLU A 65 -20.53 -23.57 24.60
N THR A 66 -19.88 -23.54 23.44
CA THR A 66 -18.71 -22.64 23.21
C THR A 66 -19.08 -21.23 22.71
N SER A 67 -20.33 -20.97 22.32
CA SER A 67 -20.73 -19.69 21.72
C SER A 67 -21.24 -18.63 22.70
N LYS A 68 -21.60 -19.00 23.94
CA LYS A 68 -22.27 -18.08 24.89
C LYS A 68 -21.35 -17.27 25.82
N ALA A 69 -20.03 -17.47 25.80
CA ALA A 69 -19.13 -16.87 26.78
C ALA A 69 -18.31 -15.64 26.33
N LEU A 70 -18.51 -15.11 25.12
CA LEU A 70 -17.72 -13.97 24.62
C LEU A 70 -18.59 -12.86 24.00
N ASN A 71 -18.75 -11.78 24.78
CA ASN A 71 -19.22 -10.42 24.42
C ASN A 71 -20.73 -10.17 24.16
N PRO A 72 -21.45 -9.53 25.11
CA PRO A 72 -22.84 -9.08 24.92
C PRO A 72 -23.00 -7.76 24.15
N PHE A 73 -21.96 -7.23 23.51
CA PHE A 73 -21.99 -5.94 22.78
C PHE A 73 -21.97 -6.05 21.26
N PHE A 74 -21.90 -7.26 20.71
CA PHE A 74 -22.15 -7.47 19.29
C PHE A 74 -23.55 -8.05 19.17
N GLU A 75 -24.54 -7.20 18.92
CA GLU A 75 -25.71 -7.67 18.19
C GLU A 75 -25.15 -8.41 16.97
N HIS A 76 -25.53 -9.69 16.80
CA HIS A 76 -25.17 -10.46 15.62
C HIS A 76 -25.72 -9.72 14.40
N VAL A 77 -24.92 -8.84 13.81
CA VAL A 77 -25.17 -8.34 12.48
C VAL A 77 -24.91 -9.53 11.56
N PRO A 78 -25.96 -10.16 10.99
CA PRO A 78 -25.74 -11.25 10.06
C PRO A 78 -24.84 -10.73 8.93
N ALA A 79 -23.89 -11.55 8.49
CA ALA A 79 -23.09 -11.19 7.33
C ALA A 79 -24.05 -10.88 6.17
N PRO A 80 -23.89 -9.76 5.45
CA PRO A 80 -24.54 -9.63 4.16
C PRO A 80 -24.10 -10.84 3.33
N GLY A 81 -25.07 -11.64 2.87
CA GLY A 81 -24.80 -12.83 2.08
C GLY A 81 -24.38 -12.47 0.64
N THR A 82 -24.68 -11.24 0.22
CA THR A 82 -24.47 -10.73 -1.13
C THR A 82 -23.85 -9.33 -1.15
N LEU A 83 -23.23 -8.98 -2.28
CA LEU A 83 -22.71 -7.63 -2.54
C LEU A 83 -23.81 -6.57 -2.46
N GLU A 84 -25.01 -6.86 -2.96
CA GLU A 84 -26.12 -5.90 -2.95
C GLU A 84 -26.53 -5.51 -1.51
N GLU A 85 -26.61 -6.49 -0.61
CA GLU A 85 -26.88 -6.25 0.82
C GLU A 85 -25.76 -5.43 1.46
N LEU A 86 -24.50 -5.78 1.19
CA LEU A 86 -23.35 -5.03 1.68
C LEU A 86 -23.40 -3.56 1.26
N LEU A 87 -23.75 -3.28 0.01
CA LEU A 87 -23.86 -1.91 -0.52
C LEU A 87 -24.98 -1.11 0.15
N LYS A 88 -26.06 -1.76 0.60
CA LYS A 88 -27.13 -1.09 1.36
C LYS A 88 -26.69 -0.70 2.77
N GLU A 89 -25.81 -1.50 3.38
CA GLU A 89 -25.39 -1.32 4.78
C GLU A 89 -24.16 -0.42 4.97
N THR A 90 -23.21 -0.49 4.02
CA THR A 90 -21.83 0.00 4.24
C THR A 90 -21.62 1.45 3.78
N ILE A 91 -22.53 1.99 2.96
CA ILE A 91 -22.43 3.38 2.47
C ILE A 91 -22.83 4.33 3.60
N LYS A 92 -21.87 4.65 4.46
CA LYS A 92 -21.96 5.75 5.42
C LYS A 92 -20.82 6.71 5.13
N HIS A 93 -21.15 8.00 5.01
CA HIS A 93 -20.16 9.07 4.89
C HIS A 93 -19.28 9.07 6.15
N ALA A 94 -18.12 8.43 6.05
CA ALA A 94 -17.14 8.40 7.13
C ALA A 94 -16.07 9.48 6.87
N ASN A 95 -15.51 10.02 7.95
CA ASN A 95 -14.35 10.91 7.88
C ASN A 95 -13.23 10.20 7.10
N ILE A 96 -12.89 10.75 5.93
CA ILE A 96 -11.87 10.17 5.06
C ILE A 96 -10.51 10.30 5.75
N LYS A 97 -9.87 9.16 5.95
CA LYS A 97 -8.55 9.06 6.56
C LYS A 97 -7.63 8.25 5.66
N ARG A 98 -6.48 8.80 5.34
CA ARG A 98 -5.42 8.14 4.58
C ARG A 98 -4.38 7.53 5.53
N ILE A 99 -3.79 6.40 5.15
CA ILE A 99 -2.59 5.87 5.81
C ILE A 99 -1.40 6.73 5.38
N LEU A 100 -0.69 7.30 6.35
CA LEU A 100 0.44 8.17 6.07
C LEU A 100 1.74 7.35 5.93
N PRO A 101 2.69 7.74 5.06
CA PRO A 101 3.93 6.99 4.84
C PRO A 101 4.87 6.88 6.06
N ASN A 102 4.58 7.62 7.13
CA ASN A 102 5.30 7.59 8.41
C ASN A 102 4.55 6.77 9.49
N ASP A 103 3.48 6.05 9.13
CA ASP A 103 2.77 5.19 10.09
C ASP A 103 3.71 4.12 10.68
N PRO A 104 3.67 3.87 12.01
CA PRO A 104 4.55 2.90 12.67
C PRO A 104 4.50 1.46 12.10
N ILE A 105 3.47 1.09 11.35
CA ILE A 105 3.41 -0.22 10.67
C ILE A 105 4.58 -0.38 9.69
N PHE A 106 5.05 0.72 9.08
CA PHE A 106 6.16 0.69 8.13
C PHE A 106 7.50 0.46 8.83
N THR A 107 7.64 0.85 10.10
CA THR A 107 8.80 0.45 10.91
C THR A 107 8.81 -1.05 11.16
N GLN A 108 7.65 -1.66 11.40
CA GLN A 108 7.54 -3.12 11.54
C GLN A 108 7.86 -3.83 10.22
N ALA A 109 7.30 -3.35 9.11
CA ALA A 109 7.58 -3.91 7.78
C ALA A 109 9.07 -3.77 7.40
N ALA A 110 9.71 -2.63 7.69
CA ALA A 110 11.15 -2.43 7.45
C ALA A 110 12.01 -3.45 8.23
N LYS A 111 11.65 -3.77 9.47
CA LYS A 111 12.35 -4.82 10.24
C LYS A 111 12.24 -6.20 9.59
N LEU A 112 11.07 -6.53 9.02
CA LEU A 112 10.88 -7.79 8.30
C LEU A 112 11.65 -7.79 6.97
N ARG A 113 11.64 -6.67 6.23
CA ARG A 113 12.50 -6.48 5.05
C ARG A 113 13.96 -6.77 5.37
N ASP A 114 14.49 -6.15 6.42
CA ASP A 114 15.89 -6.31 6.83
C ASP A 114 16.19 -7.75 7.28
N LYS A 115 15.28 -8.36 8.06
CA LYS A 115 15.40 -9.75 8.51
C LYS A 115 15.55 -10.73 7.35
N TYR A 116 14.85 -10.49 6.24
CA TYR A 116 14.81 -11.40 5.08
C TYR A 116 15.65 -10.93 3.88
N GLY A 117 16.37 -9.82 4.02
CA GLY A 117 17.20 -9.25 2.95
C GLY A 117 16.39 -8.86 1.71
N LEU A 118 15.18 -8.34 1.90
CA LEU A 118 14.28 -7.97 0.80
C LEU A 118 14.68 -6.62 0.18
N PRO A 119 14.47 -6.42 -1.14
CA PRO A 119 14.86 -5.18 -1.81
C PRO A 119 14.19 -3.94 -1.23
N GLN A 120 14.94 -2.83 -1.12
CA GLN A 120 14.38 -1.54 -0.70
C GLN A 120 13.21 -1.11 -1.58
N GLN A 121 13.33 -1.29 -2.90
CA GLN A 121 12.28 -0.91 -3.83
C GLN A 121 10.97 -1.66 -3.59
N GLY A 122 11.03 -2.96 -3.27
CA GLY A 122 9.84 -3.75 -2.94
C GLY A 122 9.14 -3.22 -1.69
N PHE A 123 9.90 -2.76 -0.70
CA PHE A 123 9.36 -2.10 0.48
C PHE A 123 8.71 -0.74 0.15
N GLU A 124 9.31 0.08 -0.71
CA GLU A 124 8.72 1.36 -1.12
C GLU A 124 7.42 1.16 -1.91
N ASN A 125 7.38 0.16 -2.79
CA ASN A 125 6.17 -0.22 -3.51
C ASN A 125 5.07 -0.71 -2.56
N PHE A 126 5.41 -1.59 -1.61
CA PHE A 126 4.50 -2.02 -0.55
C PHE A 126 3.95 -0.82 0.25
N ARG A 127 4.82 0.11 0.64
CA ARG A 127 4.45 1.32 1.39
C ARG A 127 3.47 2.17 0.59
N ARG A 128 3.74 2.44 -0.69
CA ARG A 128 2.86 3.25 -1.54
C ARG A 128 1.50 2.59 -1.78
N LEU A 129 1.47 1.28 -2.05
CA LEU A 129 0.22 0.51 -2.21
C LEU A 129 -0.65 0.50 -0.93
N LEU A 130 -0.02 0.54 0.25
CA LEU A 130 -0.74 0.55 1.53
C LEU A 130 -1.26 1.94 1.91
N CYS A 131 -0.68 3.03 1.40
CA CYS A 131 -1.00 4.42 1.77
C CYS A 131 -2.37 4.94 1.26
N GLY A 132 -3.34 4.07 0.99
CA GLY A 132 -4.68 4.44 0.54
C GLY A 132 -5.59 4.98 1.65
N ILE A 133 -6.86 5.17 1.30
CA ILE A 133 -7.92 5.65 2.20
C ILE A 133 -8.52 4.46 2.99
N VAL A 134 -8.50 4.57 4.32
CA VAL A 134 -8.82 3.50 5.28
C VAL A 134 -10.27 3.03 5.22
N ASN A 135 -11.20 3.96 5.03
CA ASN A 135 -12.63 3.68 5.01
C ASN A 135 -13.16 3.27 3.63
N PHE A 136 -12.28 3.16 2.62
CA PHE A 136 -12.64 2.62 1.32
C PHE A 136 -12.38 1.10 1.28
N PRO A 137 -13.02 0.39 0.34
CA PRO A 137 -12.73 -1.02 0.13
C PRO A 137 -11.25 -1.24 -0.17
N CYS A 138 -10.63 -2.20 0.51
CA CYS A 138 -9.27 -2.64 0.25
C CYS A 138 -9.26 -3.79 -0.77
N ILE A 139 -8.21 -3.89 -1.57
CA ILE A 139 -7.98 -5.01 -2.49
C ILE A 139 -6.88 -5.91 -1.92
N LEU A 140 -7.13 -7.22 -1.84
CA LEU A 140 -6.17 -8.19 -1.31
C LEU A 140 -5.69 -9.15 -2.40
N PHE A 141 -4.40 -9.08 -2.71
CA PHE A 141 -3.67 -10.01 -3.57
C PHE A 141 -2.87 -11.03 -2.78
N GLN A 142 -2.21 -11.95 -3.48
CA GLN A 142 -1.42 -13.00 -2.84
C GLN A 142 -0.04 -12.49 -2.46
N ASN A 143 0.72 -12.00 -3.44
CA ASN A 143 2.11 -11.61 -3.29
C ASN A 143 2.51 -10.64 -4.43
N PRO A 144 3.62 -9.91 -4.30
CA PRO A 144 4.00 -8.91 -5.28
C PRO A 144 4.58 -9.51 -6.55
N LYS A 145 4.49 -8.73 -7.63
CA LYS A 145 5.13 -9.01 -8.92
C LYS A 145 5.80 -7.75 -9.44
N ASN A 146 6.99 -7.91 -10.01
CA ASN A 146 7.81 -6.81 -10.55
C ASN A 146 8.16 -5.71 -9.53
N ASP A 147 8.18 -6.03 -8.24
CA ASP A 147 8.37 -5.09 -7.12
C ASP A 147 9.78 -4.48 -7.02
N LYS A 148 10.75 -5.06 -7.74
CA LYS A 148 12.07 -4.46 -7.94
C LYS A 148 12.07 -3.21 -8.84
N LEU A 149 10.98 -2.95 -9.56
CA LEU A 149 10.85 -1.79 -10.44
C LEU A 149 10.35 -0.56 -9.67
N GLU A 150 10.67 0.62 -10.18
CA GLU A 150 10.00 1.86 -9.76
C GLU A 150 8.49 1.75 -9.91
N PHE A 151 7.74 2.36 -9.00
CA PHE A 151 6.31 2.13 -8.85
C PHE A 151 5.52 2.29 -10.16
N ASP A 152 5.71 3.40 -10.87
CA ASP A 152 4.96 3.67 -12.11
C ASP A 152 5.28 2.64 -13.20
N LYS A 153 6.52 2.13 -13.21
CA LYS A 153 6.96 1.05 -14.10
C LYS A 153 6.40 -0.31 -13.66
N MET A 154 6.38 -0.59 -12.35
CA MET A 154 5.74 -1.78 -11.78
C MET A 154 4.26 -1.84 -12.16
N VAL A 155 3.54 -0.72 -12.09
CA VAL A 155 2.11 -0.65 -12.46
C VAL A 155 1.92 -1.02 -13.93
N THR A 156 2.66 -0.39 -14.83
CA THR A 156 2.54 -0.60 -16.29
C THR A 156 3.03 -1.96 -16.76
N GLU A 157 4.02 -2.56 -16.10
CA GLU A 157 4.52 -3.89 -16.44
C GLU A 157 3.76 -5.04 -15.75
N THR A 158 2.87 -4.72 -14.81
CA THR A 158 2.05 -5.69 -14.11
C THR A 158 0.61 -5.59 -14.57
N PHE A 159 0.19 -6.49 -15.45
CA PHE A 159 -1.18 -6.55 -16.01
C PHE A 159 -2.28 -6.32 -14.97
N THR A 160 -2.12 -6.86 -13.76
CA THR A 160 -3.13 -6.73 -12.70
C THR A 160 -3.25 -5.30 -12.18
N LEU A 161 -2.13 -4.59 -11.99
CA LEU A 161 -2.13 -3.20 -11.52
C LEU A 161 -2.57 -2.25 -12.64
N ASP A 162 -2.11 -2.47 -13.88
CA ASP A 162 -2.57 -1.74 -15.06
C ASP A 162 -4.10 -1.88 -15.25
N TRP A 163 -4.61 -3.11 -15.20
CA TRP A 163 -6.06 -3.38 -15.26
C TRP A 163 -6.82 -2.68 -14.14
N LEU A 164 -6.30 -2.73 -12.90
CA LEU A 164 -6.91 -2.03 -11.77
C LEU A 164 -6.93 -0.51 -11.98
N GLN A 165 -5.86 0.07 -12.51
CA GLN A 165 -5.81 1.50 -12.79
C GLN A 165 -6.91 1.93 -13.76
N VAL A 166 -7.17 1.14 -14.80
CA VAL A 166 -8.27 1.39 -15.74
C VAL A 166 -9.63 1.25 -15.06
N VAL A 167 -9.87 0.15 -14.34
CA VAL A 167 -11.19 -0.13 -13.74
C VAL A 167 -11.52 0.85 -12.62
N LEU A 168 -10.58 1.17 -11.73
CA LEU A 168 -10.78 2.20 -10.71
C LEU A 168 -11.00 3.57 -11.35
N GLY A 169 -10.28 3.86 -12.45
CA GLY A 169 -10.43 5.08 -13.24
C GLY A 169 -11.86 5.31 -13.74
N ASP A 170 -12.60 4.25 -14.11
CA ASP A 170 -14.03 4.35 -14.51
C ASP A 170 -14.90 5.00 -13.41
N THR A 171 -14.49 4.85 -12.15
CA THR A 171 -15.19 5.39 -10.97
C THR A 171 -14.53 6.66 -10.40
N GLY A 172 -13.49 7.17 -11.07
CA GLY A 172 -12.74 8.35 -10.66
C GLY A 172 -11.70 8.10 -9.57
N PHE A 173 -11.34 6.85 -9.31
CA PHE A 173 -10.31 6.48 -8.32
C PHE A 173 -8.96 6.25 -8.97
N LYS A 174 -7.89 6.56 -8.23
CA LYS A 174 -6.52 6.19 -8.56
C LYS A 174 -6.06 5.03 -7.69
N LEU A 175 -5.00 4.33 -8.09
CA LEU A 175 -4.36 3.32 -7.26
C LEU A 175 -3.95 3.90 -5.90
N ASP A 176 -3.39 5.12 -5.90
CA ASP A 176 -3.01 5.81 -4.67
C ASP A 176 -4.21 6.10 -3.75
N ASP A 177 -5.46 6.10 -4.22
CA ASP A 177 -6.63 6.33 -3.36
C ASP A 177 -7.02 5.07 -2.56
N ILE A 178 -6.61 3.89 -3.02
CA ILE A 178 -7.09 2.60 -2.55
C ILE A 178 -5.99 1.84 -1.81
N ILE A 179 -6.33 1.20 -0.70
CA ILE A 179 -5.41 0.30 -0.02
C ILE A 179 -5.32 -0.99 -0.84
N ILE A 180 -4.14 -1.29 -1.36
CA ILE A 180 -3.82 -2.57 -2.01
C ILE A 180 -2.86 -3.32 -1.09
N MET A 181 -3.26 -4.52 -0.68
CA MET A 181 -2.48 -5.38 0.21
C MET A 181 -2.21 -6.73 -0.45
N GLU A 182 -1.22 -7.43 0.09
CA GLU A 182 -0.86 -8.79 -0.28
C GLU A 182 -1.00 -9.69 0.96
N LEU A 183 -1.28 -10.98 0.77
CA LEU A 183 -1.19 -11.96 1.86
C LEU A 183 0.24 -12.09 2.38
N PHE A 184 1.22 -11.98 1.47
CA PHE A 184 2.64 -12.10 1.75
C PHE A 184 3.39 -10.87 1.20
N PRO A 185 3.25 -9.70 1.84
CA PRO A 185 3.87 -8.46 1.37
C PRO A 185 5.38 -8.62 1.17
N MET A 186 5.89 -8.05 0.09
CA MET A 186 7.32 -8.06 -0.30
C MET A 186 7.92 -9.44 -0.63
N LEU A 187 7.18 -10.55 -0.53
CA LEU A 187 7.68 -11.90 -0.85
C LEU A 187 7.34 -12.32 -2.28
N THR A 188 8.28 -12.12 -3.19
CA THR A 188 8.14 -12.61 -4.57
C THR A 188 8.29 -14.13 -4.65
N ASP A 189 7.70 -14.74 -5.68
CA ASP A 189 7.88 -16.17 -5.96
C ASP A 189 9.37 -16.52 -6.13
N THR A 190 10.15 -15.68 -6.80
CA THR A 190 11.61 -15.84 -6.94
C THR A 190 12.34 -15.84 -5.59
N TRP A 191 11.92 -15.01 -4.64
CA TRP A 191 12.51 -15.04 -3.29
C TRP A 191 12.17 -16.35 -2.59
N LEU A 192 10.91 -16.79 -2.67
CA LEU A 192 10.46 -18.04 -2.05
C LEU A 192 11.22 -19.25 -2.63
N GLU A 193 11.39 -19.31 -3.95
CA GLU A 193 12.18 -20.32 -4.66
C GLU A 193 13.61 -20.42 -4.14
N ASN A 194 14.28 -19.29 -3.95
CA ASN A 194 15.70 -19.27 -3.57
C ASN A 194 15.97 -19.42 -2.07
N ASN A 195 14.96 -19.35 -1.20
CA ASN A 195 15.12 -19.31 0.25
C ASN A 195 14.34 -20.42 0.97
N HIS A 196 14.50 -21.67 0.54
CA HIS A 196 13.77 -22.84 1.05
C HIS A 196 13.80 -22.98 2.59
N ASP A 197 14.94 -22.70 3.22
CA ASP A 197 15.19 -22.85 4.65
C ASP A 197 14.43 -21.80 5.50
N LYS A 198 14.26 -20.59 4.97
CA LYS A 198 13.58 -19.47 5.65
C LYS A 198 12.12 -19.29 5.23
N ARG A 199 11.72 -19.94 4.13
CA ARG A 199 10.45 -19.77 3.45
C ARG A 199 9.24 -19.78 4.38
N LEU A 200 9.10 -20.85 5.18
CA LEU A 200 7.93 -21.02 6.03
C LEU A 200 7.81 -19.91 7.09
N GLN A 201 8.92 -19.56 7.74
CA GLN A 201 8.93 -18.49 8.74
C GLN A 201 8.64 -17.12 8.09
N ALA A 202 9.17 -16.87 6.89
CA ALA A 202 8.88 -15.63 6.16
C ALA A 202 7.40 -15.51 5.80
N LEU A 203 6.78 -16.60 5.33
CA LEU A 203 5.34 -16.63 5.04
C LEU A 203 4.51 -16.33 6.30
N HIS A 204 4.87 -16.91 7.45
CA HIS A 204 4.23 -16.60 8.74
C HIS A 204 4.37 -15.13 9.13
N ASP A 205 5.59 -14.61 9.13
CA ASP A 205 5.84 -13.23 9.56
C ASP A 205 5.12 -12.20 8.66
N MET A 206 5.11 -12.45 7.35
CA MET A 206 4.45 -11.55 6.39
C MET A 206 2.93 -11.65 6.46
N PHE A 207 2.39 -12.84 6.67
CA PHE A 207 0.95 -12.98 6.90
C PHE A 207 0.50 -12.31 8.20
N GLU A 208 1.29 -12.40 9.28
CA GLU A 208 1.03 -11.65 10.51
C GLU A 208 1.10 -10.13 10.30
N LEU A 209 2.01 -9.64 9.44
CA LEU A 209 2.02 -8.24 9.03
C LEU A 209 0.70 -7.85 8.33
N THR A 210 0.20 -8.68 7.42
CA THR A 210 -1.10 -8.45 6.76
C THR A 210 -2.25 -8.42 7.76
N LEU A 211 -2.31 -9.36 8.71
CA LEU A 211 -3.30 -9.36 9.78
C LEU A 211 -3.19 -8.11 10.68
N ALA A 212 -1.96 -7.68 10.99
CA ALA A 212 -1.72 -6.46 11.74
C ALA A 212 -2.22 -5.22 11.00
N CYS A 213 -2.01 -5.12 9.68
CA CYS A 213 -2.57 -4.06 8.85
C CYS A 213 -4.11 -4.04 8.91
N ILE A 214 -4.76 -5.19 8.66
CA ILE A 214 -6.24 -5.28 8.71
C ILE A 214 -6.78 -4.82 10.06
N HIS A 215 -6.17 -5.30 11.16
CA HIS A 215 -6.61 -4.95 12.50
C HIS A 215 -6.35 -3.49 12.87
N LYS A 216 -5.18 -2.96 12.51
CA LYS A 216 -4.76 -1.60 12.85
C LYS A 216 -5.64 -0.56 12.15
N PHE A 217 -5.86 -0.77 10.86
CA PHE A 217 -6.62 0.17 10.04
C PHE A 217 -8.12 -0.07 10.09
N LYS A 218 -8.59 -1.16 10.73
CA LYS A 218 -10.02 -1.46 10.86
C LYS A 218 -10.71 -1.49 9.48
N LEU A 219 -10.08 -2.15 8.52
CA LEU A 219 -10.55 -2.18 7.13
C LEU A 219 -11.98 -2.75 7.07
N PRO A 220 -12.97 -2.00 6.57
CA PRO A 220 -14.38 -2.41 6.63
C PRO A 220 -14.73 -3.46 5.57
N VAL A 221 -14.14 -3.32 4.37
CA VAL A 221 -14.40 -4.20 3.23
C VAL A 221 -13.09 -4.60 2.58
N ILE A 222 -12.96 -5.89 2.23
CA ILE A 222 -11.80 -6.46 1.55
C ILE A 222 -12.29 -7.21 0.30
N VAL A 223 -11.79 -6.85 -0.87
CA VAL A 223 -12.00 -7.59 -2.11
C VAL A 223 -10.90 -8.63 -2.24
N ALA A 224 -11.23 -9.90 -2.06
CA ALA A 224 -10.25 -10.99 -2.09
C ALA A 224 -9.95 -11.42 -3.53
N CYS A 225 -8.78 -11.06 -4.04
CA CYS A 225 -8.27 -11.39 -5.38
C CYS A 225 -7.03 -12.29 -5.35
N GLN A 226 -6.66 -12.81 -4.19
CA GLN A 226 -5.53 -13.72 -4.00
C GLN A 226 -5.85 -15.15 -4.52
N CYS A 227 -4.89 -15.87 -5.11
CA CYS A 227 -5.09 -17.20 -5.69
C CYS A 227 -4.51 -18.36 -4.85
N PHE A 228 -4.26 -18.12 -3.57
CA PHE A 228 -3.67 -19.08 -2.66
C PHE A 228 -4.58 -20.30 -2.48
N SER A 229 -4.03 -21.47 -2.82
CA SER A 229 -4.61 -22.77 -2.53
C SER A 229 -3.55 -23.61 -1.80
N PRO A 230 -3.79 -24.02 -0.54
CA PRO A 230 -2.86 -24.88 0.19
C PRO A 230 -2.81 -26.32 -0.36
N LYS A 231 -3.58 -26.65 -1.40
CA LYS A 231 -3.63 -27.99 -2.00
C LYS A 231 -2.80 -28.14 -3.27
N ASP A 232 -2.18 -27.05 -3.73
CA ASP A 232 -1.59 -27.01 -5.07
C ASP A 232 -0.10 -27.41 -5.10
N GLY A 233 0.48 -27.90 -3.99
CA GLY A 233 1.82 -28.53 -4.02
C GLY A 233 2.98 -27.57 -4.29
N GLY A 234 2.75 -26.26 -4.20
CA GLY A 234 3.66 -25.23 -4.73
C GLY A 234 4.57 -24.55 -3.71
N LEU A 235 4.99 -23.32 -4.04
CA LEU A 235 5.84 -22.47 -3.18
C LEU A 235 5.24 -22.20 -1.78
N TYR A 236 3.97 -22.51 -1.60
CA TYR A 236 3.18 -22.18 -0.42
C TYR A 236 2.68 -23.42 0.36
N ASP A 237 3.03 -24.63 -0.08
CA ASP A 237 2.40 -25.91 0.35
C ASP A 237 2.54 -26.24 1.85
N SER A 238 3.49 -25.59 2.52
CA SER A 238 3.73 -25.77 3.96
C SER A 238 3.10 -24.70 4.85
N PHE A 239 2.55 -23.64 4.26
CA PHE A 239 1.99 -22.55 5.03
C PHE A 239 0.52 -22.81 5.37
N TRP A 240 0.21 -22.79 6.66
CA TRP A 240 -1.15 -22.86 7.17
C TRP A 240 -1.37 -21.80 8.24
N HIS A 241 -2.53 -21.15 8.16
CA HIS A 241 -3.00 -20.26 9.22
C HIS A 241 -4.53 -20.32 9.31
N ALA A 242 -5.07 -20.35 10.53
CA ALA A 242 -6.50 -20.50 10.78
C ALA A 242 -7.37 -19.42 10.08
N LYS A 243 -6.82 -18.22 9.93
CA LYS A 243 -7.46 -17.05 9.29
C LYS A 243 -7.36 -17.00 7.76
N LEU A 244 -6.59 -17.89 7.14
CA LEU A 244 -6.31 -17.83 5.72
C LEU A 244 -7.55 -18.14 4.87
N GLY A 245 -8.36 -19.12 5.32
CA GLY A 245 -9.60 -19.50 4.65
C GLY A 245 -10.64 -18.38 4.62
N ASP A 246 -10.64 -17.50 5.63
CA ASP A 246 -11.56 -16.37 5.74
C ASP A 246 -11.23 -15.26 4.71
N LEU A 247 -9.98 -15.19 4.22
CA LEU A 247 -9.49 -14.18 3.27
C LEU A 247 -9.38 -14.72 1.83
N ARG A 248 -10.08 -15.82 1.51
CA ARG A 248 -9.94 -16.49 0.22
C ARG A 248 -10.74 -15.84 -0.90
N SER A 249 -10.12 -15.78 -2.08
CA SER A 249 -10.87 -15.55 -3.32
C SER A 249 -11.70 -16.79 -3.66
N SER A 250 -12.69 -16.63 -4.54
CA SER A 250 -13.54 -17.72 -4.99
C SER A 250 -14.17 -17.36 -6.32
N LEU A 251 -13.87 -18.11 -7.38
CA LEU A 251 -14.52 -17.92 -8.69
C LEU A 251 -16.05 -18.06 -8.59
N ASN A 252 -16.53 -19.06 -7.86
CA ASN A 252 -17.96 -19.24 -7.62
C ASN A 252 -18.54 -18.11 -6.75
N GLY A 253 -17.79 -17.67 -5.75
CA GLY A 253 -18.19 -16.56 -4.90
C GLY A 253 -18.30 -15.25 -5.69
N ALA A 254 -17.32 -14.95 -6.54
CA ALA A 254 -17.35 -13.79 -7.43
C ALA A 254 -18.51 -13.84 -8.42
N LYS A 255 -18.74 -15.01 -9.05
CA LYS A 255 -19.87 -15.22 -9.97
C LYS A 255 -21.22 -14.92 -9.30
N ASN A 256 -21.36 -15.36 -8.05
CA ASN A 256 -22.59 -15.19 -7.27
C ASN A 256 -22.57 -13.92 -6.39
N GLN A 257 -21.54 -13.07 -6.54
CA GLN A 257 -21.32 -11.85 -5.75
C GLN A 257 -21.47 -12.06 -4.24
N THR A 258 -20.99 -13.20 -3.73
CA THR A 258 -21.10 -13.55 -2.31
C THR A 258 -20.18 -12.71 -1.46
N VAL A 259 -20.62 -12.41 -0.25
CA VAL A 259 -19.85 -11.73 0.78
C VAL A 259 -19.76 -12.64 2.00
N SER A 260 -18.59 -12.68 2.64
CA SER A 260 -18.37 -13.37 3.91
C SER A 260 -17.84 -12.41 4.97
N GLN A 261 -17.75 -12.88 6.21
CA GLN A 261 -17.16 -12.12 7.31
C GLN A 261 -15.77 -12.64 7.65
N PHE A 262 -14.84 -11.71 7.81
CA PHE A 262 -13.53 -11.94 8.40
C PHE A 262 -13.51 -11.33 9.80
N ASN A 263 -13.32 -12.16 10.83
CA ASN A 263 -13.21 -11.71 12.22
C ASN A 263 -11.79 -11.93 12.74
N TYR A 264 -11.15 -10.85 13.19
CA TYR A 264 -9.83 -10.90 13.80
C TYR A 264 -9.65 -9.82 14.87
N LYS A 265 -9.28 -10.24 16.09
CA LYS A 265 -9.03 -9.35 17.25
C LYS A 265 -10.15 -8.30 17.42
N GLN A 266 -11.40 -8.75 17.50
CA GLN A 266 -12.60 -7.92 17.70
C GLN A 266 -12.93 -6.95 16.54
N HIS A 267 -12.24 -7.06 15.41
CA HIS A 267 -12.58 -6.33 14.19
C HIS A 267 -13.29 -7.29 13.22
N ILE A 268 -14.40 -6.83 12.64
CA ILE A 268 -15.12 -7.53 11.58
C ILE A 268 -14.91 -6.75 10.28
N ALA A 269 -14.44 -7.45 9.26
CA ALA A 269 -14.39 -6.96 7.89
C ALA A 269 -15.30 -7.81 7.00
N HIS A 270 -15.90 -7.21 5.99
CA HIS A 270 -16.64 -7.92 4.96
C HIS A 270 -15.72 -8.31 3.81
N VAL A 271 -15.68 -9.59 3.46
CA VAL A 271 -14.85 -10.11 2.38
C VAL A 271 -15.73 -10.33 1.15
N VAL A 272 -15.57 -9.47 0.16
CA VAL A 272 -16.18 -9.63 -1.16
C VAL A 272 -15.33 -10.63 -1.93
N HIS A 273 -15.91 -11.77 -2.29
CA HIS A 273 -15.17 -12.80 -3.02
C HIS A 273 -14.91 -12.36 -4.46
N GLY A 274 -13.64 -12.18 -4.81
CA GLY A 274 -13.18 -11.92 -6.17
C GLY A 274 -12.41 -13.11 -6.74
N PHE A 275 -11.59 -12.82 -7.74
CA PHE A 275 -10.54 -13.68 -8.27
C PHE A 275 -9.45 -12.79 -8.87
N HIS A 276 -8.27 -13.35 -9.12
CA HIS A 276 -7.13 -12.58 -9.61
C HIS A 276 -7.36 -12.09 -11.06
N PRO A 277 -7.19 -10.79 -11.38
CA PRO A 277 -7.43 -10.25 -12.73
C PRO A 277 -6.65 -10.95 -13.84
N ALA A 278 -5.42 -11.42 -13.55
CA ALA A 278 -4.64 -12.21 -14.52
C ALA A 278 -5.36 -13.48 -15.02
N TYR A 279 -6.42 -13.95 -14.36
CA TYR A 279 -7.30 -15.00 -14.88
C TYR A 279 -7.80 -14.70 -16.31
N GLY A 280 -8.08 -13.43 -16.63
CA GLY A 280 -8.51 -12.99 -17.96
C GLY A 280 -7.40 -12.97 -19.01
N ALA A 281 -6.12 -12.87 -18.61
CA ALA A 281 -5.01 -12.64 -19.54
C ALA A 281 -4.61 -13.87 -20.36
N TYR A 282 -4.81 -15.09 -19.82
CA TYR A 282 -4.21 -16.28 -20.43
C TYR A 282 -5.00 -16.91 -21.57
N GLN A 283 -6.32 -16.68 -21.70
CA GLN A 283 -7.15 -17.29 -22.76
C GLN A 283 -8.39 -16.44 -23.11
N ASN A 284 -8.66 -16.24 -24.40
CA ASN A 284 -9.76 -15.41 -24.89
C ASN A 284 -11.08 -16.21 -25.08
N THR A 285 -11.56 -16.86 -24.02
CA THR A 285 -12.85 -17.57 -24.05
C THR A 285 -13.99 -16.63 -23.66
N GLU A 286 -15.19 -16.85 -24.21
CA GLU A 286 -16.39 -16.10 -23.81
C GLU A 286 -16.65 -16.21 -22.31
N TYR A 287 -16.43 -17.40 -21.73
CA TYR A 287 -16.52 -17.61 -20.29
C TYR A 287 -15.59 -16.68 -19.50
N ARG A 288 -14.31 -16.56 -19.89
CA ARG A 288 -13.36 -15.67 -19.21
C ARG A 288 -13.71 -14.19 -19.40
N LYS A 289 -14.19 -13.80 -20.58
CA LYS A 289 -14.72 -12.43 -20.79
C LYS A 289 -15.87 -12.13 -19.84
N ASN A 290 -16.82 -13.06 -19.71
CA ASN A 290 -17.96 -12.93 -18.81
C ASN A 290 -17.49 -12.83 -17.35
N MET A 291 -16.53 -13.67 -16.92
CA MET A 291 -15.95 -13.56 -15.57
C MET A 291 -15.29 -12.19 -15.35
N MET A 292 -14.47 -11.70 -16.29
CA MET A 292 -13.85 -10.38 -16.18
C MET A 292 -14.88 -9.24 -16.13
N ALA A 293 -15.99 -9.36 -16.85
CA ALA A 293 -17.11 -8.41 -16.76
C ALA A 293 -17.76 -8.43 -15.38
N ILE A 294 -17.95 -9.60 -14.77
CA ILE A 294 -18.44 -9.73 -13.39
C ILE A 294 -17.48 -9.07 -12.40
N LEU A 295 -16.18 -9.30 -12.54
CA LEU A 295 -15.18 -8.66 -11.66
C LEU A 295 -15.20 -7.14 -11.82
N ARG A 296 -15.18 -6.63 -13.06
CA ARG A 296 -15.28 -5.18 -13.32
C ARG A 296 -16.57 -4.60 -12.76
N SER A 297 -17.71 -5.26 -12.94
CA SER A 297 -18.99 -4.83 -12.36
C SER A 297 -18.92 -4.79 -10.84
N THR A 298 -18.30 -5.77 -10.20
CA THR A 298 -18.12 -5.82 -8.74
C THR A 298 -17.31 -4.62 -8.25
N PHE A 299 -16.19 -4.32 -8.91
CA PHE A 299 -15.37 -3.14 -8.59
C PHE A 299 -16.15 -1.85 -8.83
N ASN A 300 -16.81 -1.70 -9.98
CA ASN A 300 -17.56 -0.48 -10.31
C ASN A 300 -18.71 -0.22 -9.33
N SER A 301 -19.44 -1.25 -8.92
CA SER A 301 -20.48 -1.13 -7.90
C SER A 301 -19.89 -0.76 -6.55
N LEU A 302 -18.81 -1.44 -6.14
CA LEU A 302 -18.24 -1.25 -4.81
C LEU A 302 -17.55 0.10 -4.66
N PHE A 303 -16.66 0.49 -5.58
CA PHE A 303 -15.94 1.76 -5.54
C PHE A 303 -16.82 2.94 -6.00
N GLY A 304 -17.73 2.72 -6.95
CA GLY A 304 -18.67 3.75 -7.40
C GLY A 304 -19.53 4.31 -6.27
N SER A 305 -19.89 3.47 -5.29
CA SER A 305 -20.59 3.89 -4.08
C SER A 305 -19.81 4.86 -3.18
N TYR A 306 -18.50 5.00 -3.36
CA TYR A 306 -17.65 5.94 -2.61
C TYR A 306 -17.18 7.13 -3.47
N ALA A 307 -17.58 7.21 -4.74
CA ALA A 307 -17.08 8.22 -5.68
C ALA A 307 -17.39 9.65 -5.23
N GLU A 308 -18.55 9.88 -4.63
CA GLU A 308 -18.92 11.19 -4.08
C GLU A 308 -18.02 11.59 -2.91
N SER A 309 -17.85 10.72 -1.90
CA SER A 309 -16.96 10.99 -0.77
C SER A 309 -15.52 11.24 -1.23
N ARG A 310 -15.04 10.51 -2.24
CA ARG A 310 -13.72 10.75 -2.84
C ARG A 310 -13.62 12.14 -3.49
N ARG A 311 -14.65 12.60 -4.21
CA ARG A 311 -14.70 13.96 -4.78
C ARG A 311 -14.71 15.04 -3.71
N GLU A 312 -15.49 14.86 -2.64
CA GLU A 312 -15.54 15.78 -1.51
C GLU A 312 -14.17 15.90 -0.81
N TYR A 313 -13.49 14.77 -0.64
CA TYR A 313 -12.14 14.75 -0.09
C TYR A 313 -11.13 15.45 -0.98
N GLU A 314 -11.14 15.19 -2.29
CA GLU A 314 -10.25 15.88 -3.24
C GLU A 314 -10.50 17.39 -3.25
N ALA A 315 -11.76 17.83 -3.21
CA ALA A 315 -12.10 19.25 -3.10
C ALA A 315 -11.60 19.87 -1.78
N THR A 316 -11.69 19.12 -0.67
CA THR A 316 -11.18 19.54 0.63
C THR A 316 -9.66 19.67 0.63
N LEU A 317 -8.94 18.71 0.03
CA LEU A 317 -7.49 18.77 -0.14
C LEU A 317 -7.07 19.99 -0.96
N LEU A 318 -7.72 20.24 -2.09
CA LEU A 318 -7.43 21.41 -2.94
C LEU A 318 -7.64 22.73 -2.19
N LEU A 319 -8.71 22.81 -1.38
CA LEU A 319 -8.98 23.98 -0.54
C LEU A 319 -7.90 24.15 0.54
N LEU A 320 -7.50 23.07 1.21
CA LEU A 320 -6.44 23.09 2.22
C LEU A 320 -5.10 23.51 1.61
N GLU A 321 -4.72 22.91 0.48
CA GLU A 321 -3.51 23.28 -0.26
C GLU A 321 -3.51 24.77 -0.63
N SER A 322 -4.63 25.30 -1.10
CA SER A 322 -4.76 26.74 -1.41
C SER A 322 -4.54 27.58 -0.17
N ARG A 323 -5.21 27.27 0.95
CA ARG A 323 -5.09 28.01 2.21
C ARG A 323 -3.68 27.95 2.79
N TYR A 324 -3.05 26.78 2.80
CA TYR A 324 -1.67 26.63 3.26
C TYR A 324 -0.70 27.38 2.36
N SER A 325 -0.88 27.34 1.04
CA SER A 325 -0.06 28.10 0.10
C SER A 325 -0.18 29.61 0.33
N GLU A 326 -1.39 30.12 0.56
CA GLU A 326 -1.63 31.52 0.92
C GLU A 326 -1.01 31.90 2.27
N PHE A 327 -1.15 31.04 3.28
CA PHE A 327 -0.54 31.25 4.59
C PHE A 327 0.98 31.31 4.51
N ILE A 328 1.61 30.38 3.78
CA ILE A 328 3.06 30.36 3.57
C ILE A 328 3.47 31.62 2.81
N ARG A 329 2.77 31.98 1.74
CA ARG A 329 3.04 33.22 0.97
C ARG A 329 3.00 34.46 1.87
N SER A 330 1.93 34.63 2.64
CA SER A 330 1.76 35.76 3.57
C SER A 330 2.86 35.79 4.65
N SER A 331 3.27 34.61 5.14
CA SER A 331 4.38 34.48 6.09
C SER A 331 5.71 34.91 5.48
N ILE A 332 5.99 34.51 4.23
CA ILE A 332 7.20 34.91 3.50
C ILE A 332 7.20 36.41 3.21
N GLU A 333 6.07 36.97 2.76
CA GLU A 333 5.93 38.42 2.53
C GLU A 333 6.17 39.22 3.82
N THR A 334 5.69 38.72 4.96
CA THR A 334 5.97 39.32 6.27
C THR A 334 7.45 39.28 6.62
N LEU A 335 8.13 38.15 6.35
CA LEU A 335 9.58 38.03 6.55
C LEU A 335 10.35 38.98 5.63
N HIS A 336 9.92 39.15 4.37
CA HIS A 336 10.49 40.14 3.45
C HIS A 336 10.36 41.56 3.98
N GLY A 337 9.19 41.94 4.50
CA GLY A 337 8.98 43.25 5.13
C GLY A 337 9.95 43.49 6.30
N LYS A 338 10.11 42.49 7.17
CA LYS A 338 11.06 42.55 8.31
C LYS A 338 12.52 42.62 7.86
N ALA A 339 12.89 41.91 6.79
CA ALA A 339 14.23 41.98 6.23
C ALA A 339 14.54 43.39 5.70
N ILE A 340 13.59 44.02 5.02
CA ILE A 340 13.73 45.41 4.55
C ILE A 340 13.86 46.39 5.72
N GLU A 341 13.08 46.20 6.78
CA GLU A 341 13.17 47.02 8.01
C GLU A 341 14.54 46.87 8.68
N PHE A 342 15.05 45.65 8.80
CA PHE A 342 16.39 45.38 9.33
C PHE A 342 17.48 46.06 8.49
N ASP A 343 17.41 45.96 7.16
CA ASP A 343 18.34 46.65 6.25
C ASP A 343 18.34 48.17 6.46
N GLN A 344 17.16 48.76 6.72
CA GLN A 344 17.03 50.19 6.99
C GLN A 344 17.67 50.57 8.34
N ILE A 345 17.40 49.81 9.39
CA ILE A 345 18.00 50.01 10.72
C ILE A 345 19.53 49.90 10.65
N HIS A 346 20.02 48.87 9.95
CA HIS A 346 21.45 48.66 9.75
C HIS A 346 22.11 49.85 9.02
N LYS A 347 21.51 50.30 7.90
CA LYS A 347 21.98 51.50 7.16
C LYS A 347 21.99 52.76 8.03
N GLN A 348 20.97 52.96 8.85
CA GLN A 348 20.89 54.11 9.75
C GLN A 348 21.95 54.06 10.84
N GLY A 349 22.17 52.90 11.48
CA GLY A 349 23.20 52.79 12.50
C GLY A 349 24.62 52.89 11.94
N LEU A 350 24.87 52.43 10.70
CA LEU A 350 26.12 52.70 9.99
C LEU A 350 26.34 54.20 9.79
N ALA A 351 25.31 54.95 9.38
CA ALA A 351 25.40 56.39 9.20
C ALA A 351 25.62 57.17 10.51
N LEU A 352 25.29 56.56 11.65
CA LEU A 352 25.48 57.11 12.99
C LEU A 352 26.75 56.60 13.68
N ASP A 353 27.62 55.85 12.97
CA ASP A 353 28.80 55.18 13.51
C ASP A 353 28.53 54.22 14.69
N LEU A 354 27.29 53.72 14.83
CA LEU A 354 26.89 52.81 15.90
C LEU A 354 27.40 51.37 15.70
N PHE A 355 27.78 51.01 14.48
CA PHE A 355 28.20 49.65 14.09
C PHE A 355 29.68 49.54 13.67
N GLN A 356 30.53 50.52 14.01
CA GLN A 356 31.95 50.44 13.68
C GLN A 356 32.66 49.38 14.57
N GLY A 357 33.17 48.30 13.96
CA GLY A 357 34.16 47.41 14.59
C GLY A 357 33.81 45.91 14.68
N HIS A 358 32.63 45.47 14.22
CA HIS A 358 32.30 44.05 14.12
C HIS A 358 32.32 43.57 12.66
N ASP A 359 32.86 42.38 12.42
CA ASP A 359 32.91 41.72 11.12
C ASP A 359 31.50 41.20 10.73
N ASP A 360 30.62 42.15 10.42
CA ASP A 360 29.19 41.90 10.14
C ASP A 360 28.94 41.31 8.74
N SER A 361 30.00 41.03 7.98
CA SER A 361 29.95 40.45 6.63
C SER A 361 29.22 39.11 6.59
N ASN A 362 29.51 38.21 7.54
CA ASN A 362 28.87 36.91 7.66
C ASN A 362 27.36 36.98 7.95
N ILE A 363 26.91 38.00 8.70
CA ILE A 363 25.49 38.19 9.00
C ILE A 363 24.75 38.63 7.74
N LEU A 364 25.34 39.55 6.97
CA LEU A 364 24.73 40.08 5.74
C LEU A 364 24.64 39.01 4.64
N ASP A 365 25.66 38.17 4.49
CA ASP A 365 25.65 37.06 3.52
C ASP A 365 24.60 36.01 3.85
N SER A 366 24.48 35.64 5.14
CA SER A 366 23.44 34.72 5.63
C SER A 366 22.03 35.26 5.35
N TRP A 367 21.84 36.58 5.47
CA TRP A 367 20.55 37.22 5.17
C TRP A 367 20.21 37.24 3.68
N ASN A 368 21.20 37.46 2.81
CA ASN A 368 21.00 37.42 1.36
C ASN A 368 20.64 36.00 0.88
N GLU A 369 21.27 34.97 1.45
CA GLU A 369 20.95 33.57 1.17
C GLU A 369 19.51 33.21 1.61
N LEU A 370 19.09 33.66 2.80
CA LEU A 370 17.71 33.48 3.26
C LEU A 370 16.72 34.13 2.29
N LYS A 371 16.97 35.38 1.86
CA LYS A 371 16.11 36.10 0.93
C LYS A 371 15.99 35.38 -0.42
N SER A 372 17.10 34.92 -0.98
CA SER A 372 17.10 34.16 -2.24
C SER A 372 16.32 32.85 -2.11
N THR A 373 16.44 32.17 -0.96
CA THR A 373 15.68 30.95 -0.66
C THR A 373 14.18 31.22 -0.57
N LEU A 374 13.78 32.30 0.12
CA LEU A 374 12.38 32.71 0.25
C LEU A 374 11.76 33.07 -1.12
N ASP A 375 12.51 33.77 -1.98
CA ASP A 375 12.10 34.08 -3.36
C ASP A 375 11.89 32.80 -4.20
N LEU A 376 12.78 31.81 -4.06
CA LEU A 376 12.64 30.53 -4.75
C LEU A 376 11.36 29.79 -4.29
N VAL A 377 11.06 29.79 -3.00
CA VAL A 377 9.84 29.18 -2.45
C VAL A 377 8.60 29.92 -2.95
N LEU A 378 8.58 31.25 -2.94
CA LEU A 378 7.46 32.04 -3.48
C LEU A 378 7.19 31.73 -4.95
N ASN A 379 8.24 31.64 -5.76
CA ASN A 379 8.12 31.30 -7.18
C ASN A 379 7.51 29.91 -7.39
N LYS A 380 7.88 28.93 -6.56
CA LYS A 380 7.29 27.58 -6.60
C LYS A 380 5.84 27.53 -6.13
N LEU A 381 5.41 28.46 -5.26
CA LEU A 381 4.02 28.59 -4.80
C LEU A 381 3.13 29.39 -5.78
N SER A 382 3.66 29.86 -6.91
CA SER A 382 2.90 30.59 -7.91
C SER A 382 1.87 29.67 -8.61
N PRO A 383 0.62 30.14 -8.86
CA PRO A 383 -0.41 29.36 -9.55
C PRO A 383 -0.03 28.86 -10.95
N THR A 384 1.00 29.46 -11.56
CA THR A 384 1.46 29.15 -12.92
C THR A 384 2.51 28.04 -13.00
N ALA A 385 3.04 27.57 -11.86
CA ALA A 385 4.02 26.49 -11.84
C ALA A 385 3.33 25.12 -12.06
N PRO A 386 3.85 24.24 -12.94
CA PRO A 386 3.33 22.90 -13.10
C PRO A 386 3.47 22.12 -11.78
N ARG A 387 2.34 21.79 -11.15
CA ARG A 387 2.31 21.06 -9.88
C ARG A 387 2.50 19.57 -10.14
N LYS A 388 3.65 19.00 -9.74
CA LYS A 388 3.71 17.59 -9.37
C LYS A 388 3.11 17.48 -7.97
N LEU A 389 1.98 16.78 -7.85
CA LEU A 389 1.47 16.36 -6.54
C LEU A 389 2.56 15.52 -5.87
N LEU A 390 3.24 16.11 -4.89
CA LEU A 390 4.06 15.39 -3.93
C LEU A 390 3.09 14.74 -2.94
N LEU A 391 2.64 13.53 -3.28
CA LEU A 391 1.94 12.62 -2.36
C LEU A 391 2.85 11.45 -2.01
#